data_AF-V9L1E4-F1
#
_entry.id   AF-V9L1E4-F1
#
_cell.length_a   1.000
_cell.length_b   1.000
_cell.length_c   1.000
_cell.angle_alpha   90.00
_cell.angle_beta   90.00
_cell.angle_gamma   90.00
#
_symmetry.space_group_name_H-M   'P 1'
#
loop_
_entity.id
_entity.type
_entity.pdbx_description
1 polymer ?
#
loop_
_entity_poly.entity_id
_entity_poly.type
_entity_poly.pdbx_seq_one_letter_code
_entity_poly.pdbx_strand_id
1 'polypeptide(L)'
;RALTLAYKYSRGPYRQGGSLFTQSTSIGPELSCVGVYYDDPNQVPPEKQRCIIGSILSEGDEKPSEELVKLYEQFGFKIFSFPEVTHVVMTTFPFTTFLSLYLAMYKVYPVMNDYIKNRKLCAHPWLEIYRGDVIYYVCPLARQGDFYVPELKQAERKAKEEEGDGQTDITGADSFSDNSSVSYTDRSESRETSMAPSVAPFLSKRESEDSDSKSDRSESMASGSSFEELDLEGHDDGERLGLSQQNSELRKEQDHPAGPKKPSDISTEEEQ
;
A
#
# COMPACT_ATOMS: atom_id res chain seq x y z
N ARG A 1 13.84 12.74 -7.63
CA ARG A 1 12.98 13.45 -8.62
C ARG A 1 11.58 13.60 -8.06
N ALA A 2 10.91 14.73 -8.35
CA ALA A 2 9.47 14.88 -8.11
C ALA A 2 8.66 13.99 -9.06
N LEU A 3 7.45 13.59 -8.67
CA LEU A 3 6.57 12.74 -9.47
C LEU A 3 5.21 13.40 -9.61
N THR A 4 4.69 13.55 -10.83
CA THR A 4 3.30 13.95 -11.05
C THR A 4 2.49 12.73 -11.43
N LEU A 5 1.40 12.50 -10.69
CA LEU A 5 0.62 11.27 -10.73
C LEU A 5 -0.83 11.58 -11.11
N ALA A 6 -1.43 10.71 -11.91
CA ALA A 6 -2.87 10.53 -11.96
C ALA A 6 -3.24 9.37 -11.05
N TYR A 7 -4.16 9.56 -10.10
CA TYR A 7 -4.48 8.55 -9.09
C TYR A 7 -5.97 8.45 -8.79
N LYS A 8 -6.38 7.28 -8.31
CA LYS A 8 -7.67 7.06 -7.62
C LYS A 8 -7.42 6.67 -6.18
N TYR A 9 -8.13 7.35 -5.29
CA TYR A 9 -8.17 6.99 -3.87
C TYR A 9 -9.11 5.82 -3.64
N SER A 10 -8.65 4.83 -2.89
CA SER A 10 -9.40 3.65 -2.52
C SER A 10 -9.32 3.42 -1.01
N ARG A 11 -10.43 2.97 -0.45
CA ARG A 11 -10.53 2.49 0.93
C ARG A 11 -11.14 1.10 0.91
N GLY A 12 -10.46 0.15 1.54
CA GLY A 12 -10.83 -1.26 1.53
C GLY A 12 -9.60 -2.17 1.34
N PRO A 13 -9.81 -3.49 1.25
CA PRO A 13 -8.72 -4.46 1.26
C PRO A 13 -7.78 -4.26 0.07
N TYR A 14 -6.46 -4.17 0.32
CA TYR A 14 -5.48 -3.95 -0.75
C TYR A 14 -5.54 -5.00 -1.88
N ARG A 15 -5.95 -6.23 -1.58
CA ARG A 15 -6.12 -7.32 -2.57
C ARG A 15 -7.16 -6.99 -3.65
N GLN A 16 -8.09 -6.08 -3.38
CA GLN A 16 -9.10 -5.65 -4.35
C GLN A 16 -8.61 -4.52 -5.26
N GLY A 17 -7.39 -4.02 -5.07
CA GLY A 17 -6.81 -2.94 -5.87
C GLY A 17 -6.51 -3.32 -7.33
N GLY A 18 -6.53 -4.61 -7.68
CA GLY A 18 -6.16 -5.08 -9.02
C GLY A 18 -6.96 -4.44 -10.16
N SER A 19 -8.25 -4.16 -9.96
CA SER A 19 -9.08 -3.49 -10.98
C SER A 19 -8.63 -2.06 -11.26
N LEU A 20 -8.14 -1.34 -10.24
CA LEU A 20 -7.59 0.01 -10.41
C LEU A 20 -6.26 -0.01 -11.16
N PHE A 21 -5.43 -1.03 -10.92
CA PHE A 21 -4.21 -1.25 -11.71
C PHE A 21 -4.56 -1.47 -13.19
N THR A 22 -5.48 -2.39 -13.48
CA THR A 22 -5.95 -2.66 -14.85
C THR A 22 -6.52 -1.41 -15.51
N GLN A 23 -7.32 -0.61 -14.79
CA GLN A 23 -7.85 0.64 -15.33
C GLN A 23 -6.73 1.63 -15.64
N SER A 24 -5.77 1.81 -14.73
CA SER A 24 -4.67 2.77 -14.90
C SER A 24 -3.76 2.40 -16.07
N THR A 25 -3.43 1.11 -16.22
CA THR A 25 -2.60 0.60 -17.31
C THR A 25 -3.33 0.56 -18.64
N SER A 26 -4.67 0.42 -18.65
CA SER A 26 -5.45 0.50 -19.89
C SER A 26 -5.47 1.92 -20.48
N ILE A 27 -5.44 2.95 -19.62
CA ILE A 27 -5.42 4.36 -20.06
C ILE A 27 -4.01 4.76 -20.53
N GLY A 28 -2.98 4.34 -19.80
CA GLY A 28 -1.58 4.68 -20.08
C GLY A 28 -0.69 3.44 -20.06
N PRO A 29 -0.72 2.59 -21.10
CA PRO A 29 0.00 1.31 -21.11
C PRO A 29 1.52 1.48 -21.12
N GLU A 30 2.02 2.61 -21.61
CA GLU A 30 3.45 2.93 -21.64
C GLU A 30 3.92 3.65 -20.36
N LEU A 31 2.98 4.08 -19.50
CA LEU A 31 3.31 4.80 -18.27
C LEU A 31 3.64 3.83 -17.14
N SER A 32 4.53 4.26 -16.25
CA SER A 32 4.77 3.51 -15.02
C SER A 32 3.54 3.57 -14.12
N CYS A 33 3.08 2.41 -13.65
CA CYS A 33 1.99 2.34 -12.68
C CYS A 33 2.54 2.54 -11.26
N VAL A 34 1.74 3.10 -10.36
CA VAL A 34 2.12 3.36 -8.98
C VAL A 34 0.98 2.99 -8.02
N GLY A 35 1.34 2.30 -6.93
CA GLY A 35 0.51 2.11 -5.75
C GLY A 35 1.14 2.82 -4.56
N VAL A 36 0.32 3.49 -3.75
CA VAL A 36 0.76 4.07 -2.47
C VAL A 36 -0.15 3.59 -1.36
N TYR A 37 0.44 2.95 -0.36
CA TYR A 37 -0.24 2.28 0.74
C TYR A 37 0.05 3.04 2.02
N TYR A 38 -1.00 3.57 2.65
CA TYR A 38 -0.86 4.49 3.78
C TYR A 38 -0.91 3.80 5.14
N ASP A 39 -1.41 2.56 5.16
CA ASP A 39 -1.67 1.81 6.39
C ASP A 39 -0.88 0.50 6.41
N ASP A 40 -0.45 0.07 7.60
CA ASP A 40 0.13 -1.26 7.82
C ASP A 40 -1.00 -2.31 7.79
N PRO A 41 -0.99 -3.26 6.84
CA PRO A 41 -2.05 -4.25 6.72
C PRO A 41 -2.14 -5.22 7.91
N ASN A 42 -1.10 -5.29 8.76
CA ASN A 42 -1.13 -6.08 10.00
C ASN A 42 -1.73 -5.32 11.18
N GLN A 43 -1.89 -4.00 11.08
CA GLN A 43 -2.42 -3.15 12.15
C GLN A 43 -3.80 -2.57 11.82
N VAL A 44 -4.06 -2.30 10.54
CA VAL A 44 -5.32 -1.69 10.09
C VAL A 44 -6.21 -2.76 9.45
N PRO A 45 -7.47 -2.92 9.92
CA PRO A 45 -8.43 -3.86 9.35
C PRO A 45 -8.61 -3.64 7.84
N PRO A 46 -8.82 -4.71 7.05
CA PRO A 46 -8.94 -4.62 5.60
C PRO A 46 -9.93 -3.56 5.11
N GLU A 47 -11.06 -3.38 5.78
CA GLU A 47 -12.13 -2.45 5.40
C GLU A 47 -11.74 -0.97 5.62
N LYS A 48 -10.69 -0.73 6.41
CA LYS A 48 -10.20 0.59 6.77
C LYS A 48 -8.86 0.94 6.10
N GLN A 49 -8.24 0.00 5.40
CA GLN A 49 -7.00 0.21 4.65
C GLN A 49 -7.21 1.25 3.55
N ARG A 50 -6.24 2.14 3.37
CA ARG A 50 -6.28 3.25 2.43
C ARG A 50 -5.10 3.17 1.49
N CYS A 51 -5.38 3.31 0.20
CA CYS A 51 -4.34 3.42 -0.81
C CYS A 51 -4.74 4.39 -1.92
N ILE A 52 -3.75 4.76 -2.73
CA ILE A 52 -4.00 5.29 -4.06
C ILE A 52 -3.36 4.36 -5.09
N ILE A 53 -3.99 4.23 -6.25
CA ILE A 53 -3.45 3.49 -7.40
C ILE A 53 -3.59 4.39 -8.63
N GLY A 54 -2.58 4.39 -9.49
CA GLY A 54 -2.48 5.35 -10.56
C GLY A 54 -1.32 5.15 -11.51
N SER A 55 -1.05 6.16 -12.33
CA SER A 55 0.07 6.20 -13.26
C SER A 55 0.91 7.46 -13.05
N ILE A 56 2.22 7.33 -13.27
CA ILE A 56 3.16 8.46 -13.28
C ILE A 56 3.03 9.15 -14.64
N LEU A 57 2.61 10.41 -14.64
CA LEU A 57 2.43 11.21 -15.86
C LEU A 57 3.68 11.98 -16.26
N SER A 58 4.50 12.39 -15.29
CA SER A 58 5.80 13.03 -15.53
C SER A 58 6.70 12.95 -14.31
N GLU A 59 8.00 13.17 -14.54
CA GLU A 59 9.03 13.14 -13.50
C GLU A 59 9.93 14.38 -13.55
N GLY A 60 10.38 14.83 -12.38
CA GLY A 60 11.23 16.01 -12.26
C GLY A 60 10.49 17.29 -12.65
N ASP A 61 11.13 18.12 -13.47
CA ASP A 61 10.60 19.41 -13.90
C ASP A 61 9.77 19.32 -15.19
N GLU A 62 9.62 18.12 -15.75
CA GLU A 62 8.81 17.89 -16.94
C GLU A 62 7.32 18.03 -16.62
N LYS A 63 6.62 18.81 -17.43
CA LYS A 63 5.17 18.92 -17.33
C LYS A 63 4.50 17.72 -17.99
N PRO A 64 3.47 17.13 -17.36
CA PRO A 64 2.71 16.07 -18.00
C PRO A 64 1.97 16.60 -19.23
N SER A 65 1.75 15.75 -20.22
CA SER A 65 0.93 16.10 -21.39
C SER A 65 -0.48 16.50 -20.94
N GLU A 66 -0.97 17.65 -21.40
CA GLU A 66 -2.33 18.11 -21.10
C GLU A 66 -3.40 17.13 -21.60
N GLU A 67 -3.13 16.43 -22.71
CA GLU A 67 -4.03 15.42 -23.27
C GLU A 67 -4.13 14.20 -22.34
N LEU A 68 -2.99 13.74 -21.81
CA LEU A 68 -2.96 12.64 -20.83
C LEU A 68 -3.68 13.04 -19.54
N VAL A 69 -3.42 14.25 -19.04
CA VAL A 69 -4.10 14.76 -17.84
C VAL A 69 -5.63 14.74 -18.03
N LYS A 70 -6.13 15.34 -19.12
CA LYS A 70 -7.57 15.37 -19.41
C LYS A 70 -8.17 13.98 -19.58
N LEU A 71 -7.44 13.06 -20.21
CA LEU A 71 -7.87 11.67 -20.38
C LEU A 71 -8.04 10.97 -19.03
N TYR A 72 -7.05 11.05 -18.15
CA TYR A 72 -7.13 10.47 -16.80
C TYR A 72 -8.25 11.09 -15.98
N GLU A 73 -8.42 12.41 -16.04
CA GLU A 73 -9.52 13.12 -15.37
C GLU A 73 -10.90 12.66 -15.88
N GLN A 74 -11.05 12.42 -17.19
CA GLN A 74 -12.28 11.89 -17.79
C GLN A 74 -12.66 10.51 -17.21
N PHE A 75 -11.67 9.68 -16.88
CA PHE A 75 -11.88 8.40 -16.20
C PHE A 75 -11.97 8.51 -14.68
N GLY A 76 -12.02 9.74 -14.13
CA GLY A 76 -12.20 10.02 -12.71
C GLY A 76 -10.93 9.89 -11.87
N PHE A 77 -9.74 9.95 -12.49
CA PHE A 77 -8.49 10.08 -11.75
C PHE A 77 -8.26 11.55 -11.38
N LYS A 78 -7.58 11.77 -10.26
CA LYS A 78 -7.15 13.09 -9.80
C LYS A 78 -5.66 13.25 -10.03
N ILE A 79 -5.21 14.49 -10.19
CA ILE A 79 -3.79 14.79 -10.37
C ILE A 79 -3.18 15.26 -9.05
N PHE A 80 -2.03 14.73 -8.69
CA PHE A 80 -1.25 15.17 -7.55
C PHE A 80 0.25 15.01 -7.79
N SER A 81 1.05 15.88 -7.20
CA SER A 81 2.51 15.84 -7.34
C SER A 81 3.18 15.54 -6.01
N PHE A 82 3.98 14.48 -5.98
CA PHE A 82 4.86 14.16 -4.89
C PHE A 82 6.20 14.90 -5.02
N PRO A 83 6.78 15.33 -3.89
CA PRO A 83 8.06 16.02 -3.93
C PRO A 83 9.18 15.07 -4.30
N GLU A 84 10.34 15.64 -4.61
CA GLU A 84 11.56 14.86 -4.67
C GLU A 84 11.87 14.21 -3.32
N VAL A 85 12.12 12.90 -3.35
CA VAL A 85 12.53 12.13 -2.19
C VAL A 85 14.04 12.21 -1.99
N THR A 86 14.47 12.68 -0.83
CA THR A 86 15.91 12.84 -0.50
C THR A 86 16.46 11.66 0.27
N HIS A 87 15.66 11.08 1.18
CA HIS A 87 16.05 9.95 2.02
C HIS A 87 14.93 8.91 1.99
N VAL A 88 15.26 7.71 1.53
CA VAL A 88 14.32 6.59 1.40
C VAL A 88 14.96 5.30 1.88
N VAL A 89 14.13 4.38 2.35
CA VAL A 89 14.43 2.96 2.24
C VAL A 89 13.87 2.51 0.91
N MET A 90 14.70 1.88 0.08
CA MET A 90 14.29 1.39 -1.23
C MET A 90 14.89 0.03 -1.52
N THR A 91 14.12 -0.80 -2.20
CA THR A 91 14.60 -2.02 -2.84
C THR A 91 13.85 -2.25 -4.15
N THR A 92 14.37 -3.14 -4.98
CA THR A 92 13.75 -3.51 -6.25
C THR A 92 13.47 -5.00 -6.31
N PHE A 93 12.49 -5.40 -7.10
CA PHE A 93 12.20 -6.80 -7.38
C PHE A 93 11.84 -7.01 -8.86
N PRO A 94 12.33 -8.08 -9.53
CA PRO A 94 11.97 -8.36 -10.91
C PRO A 94 10.47 -8.63 -11.11
N PHE A 95 9.87 -7.98 -12.10
CA PHE A 95 8.47 -8.08 -12.51
C PHE A 95 8.35 -8.65 -13.92
N THR A 96 8.48 -9.97 -14.02
CA THR A 96 8.45 -10.67 -15.33
C THR A 96 7.15 -11.40 -15.59
N THR A 97 6.42 -11.79 -14.53
CA THR A 97 5.16 -12.54 -14.61
C THR A 97 4.21 -12.14 -13.48
N PHE A 98 2.94 -12.54 -13.56
CA PHE A 98 2.01 -12.35 -12.44
C PHE A 98 2.47 -13.04 -11.15
N LEU A 99 3.17 -14.18 -11.25
CA LEU A 99 3.75 -14.86 -10.09
C LEU A 99 4.81 -13.98 -9.40
N SER A 100 5.48 -13.10 -10.15
CA SER A 100 6.44 -12.15 -9.58
C SER A 100 5.80 -11.23 -8.55
N LEU A 101 4.55 -10.79 -8.74
CA LEU A 101 3.84 -9.94 -7.78
C LEU A 101 3.62 -10.66 -6.45
N TYR A 102 3.18 -11.93 -6.51
CA TYR A 102 3.01 -12.76 -5.32
C TYR A 102 4.35 -12.96 -4.61
N LEU A 103 5.39 -13.40 -5.34
CA LEU A 103 6.72 -13.62 -4.76
C LEU A 103 7.33 -12.35 -4.16
N ALA A 104 7.14 -11.20 -4.81
CA ALA A 104 7.62 -9.92 -4.32
C ALA A 104 6.97 -9.58 -2.97
N MET A 105 5.66 -9.82 -2.82
CA MET A 105 4.96 -9.59 -1.56
C MET A 105 5.58 -10.39 -0.39
N TYR A 106 5.85 -11.68 -0.58
CA TYR A 106 6.42 -12.53 0.48
C TYR A 106 7.91 -12.32 0.73
N LYS A 107 8.68 -11.86 -0.26
CA LYS A 107 10.13 -11.67 -0.11
C LYS A 107 10.52 -10.27 0.30
N VAL A 108 9.88 -9.26 -0.29
CA VAL A 108 10.28 -7.87 -0.11
C VAL A 108 9.76 -7.32 1.21
N TYR A 109 8.46 -7.47 1.49
CA TYR A 109 7.85 -6.85 2.67
C TYR A 109 8.50 -7.29 3.99
N PRO A 110 8.76 -8.60 4.26
CA PRO A 110 9.40 -9.00 5.50
C PRO A 110 10.81 -8.42 5.65
N VAL A 111 11.64 -8.49 4.60
CA VAL A 111 13.03 -8.02 4.63
C VAL A 111 13.10 -6.50 4.84
N MET A 112 12.28 -5.74 4.11
CA MET A 112 12.15 -4.30 4.27
C MET A 112 11.65 -3.93 5.67
N ASN A 113 10.60 -4.60 6.16
CA ASN A 113 10.05 -4.37 7.50
C ASN A 113 11.08 -4.63 8.59
N ASP A 114 11.83 -5.73 8.49
CA ASP A 114 12.89 -6.05 9.45
C ASP A 114 14.00 -5.01 9.42
N TYR A 115 14.41 -4.55 8.23
CA TYR A 115 15.39 -3.47 8.09
C TYR A 115 14.93 -2.18 8.77
N ILE A 116 13.68 -1.75 8.49
CA ILE A 116 13.07 -0.55 9.07
C ILE A 116 12.99 -0.67 10.60
N LYS A 117 12.49 -1.81 11.11
CA LYS A 117 12.35 -2.07 12.55
C LYS A 117 13.69 -2.09 13.28
N ASN A 118 14.66 -2.85 12.77
CA ASN A 118 15.97 -3.02 13.42
C ASN A 118 16.77 -1.71 13.50
N ARG A 119 16.58 -0.82 12.52
CA ARG A 119 17.20 0.51 12.49
C ARG A 119 16.35 1.61 13.12
N LYS A 120 15.17 1.25 13.65
CA LYS A 120 14.21 2.18 14.28
C LYS A 120 13.86 3.37 13.38
N LEU A 121 13.68 3.09 12.09
CA LEU A 121 13.36 4.10 11.09
C LEU A 121 11.86 4.38 11.07
N CYS A 122 11.49 5.63 10.82
CA CYS A 122 10.11 6.03 10.55
C CYS A 122 9.92 6.14 9.03
N ALA A 123 9.51 5.04 8.40
CA ALA A 123 9.43 4.92 6.95
C ALA A 123 7.97 4.77 6.50
N HIS A 124 7.40 5.81 5.88
CA HIS A 124 6.02 5.80 5.37
C HIS A 124 5.78 6.96 4.36
N PRO A 125 4.74 6.89 3.51
CA PRO A 125 3.94 5.70 3.19
C PRO A 125 4.76 4.69 2.36
N TRP A 126 4.19 3.51 2.09
CA TRP A 126 4.79 2.52 1.19
C TRP A 126 4.40 2.82 -0.26
N LEU A 127 5.38 2.95 -1.14
CA LEU A 127 5.18 3.14 -2.57
C LEU A 127 5.67 1.91 -3.33
N GLU A 128 4.87 1.46 -4.28
CA GLU A 128 5.21 0.45 -5.27
C GLU A 128 5.15 1.09 -6.65
N ILE A 129 6.28 1.21 -7.35
CA ILE A 129 6.36 1.76 -8.70
C ILE A 129 6.71 0.64 -9.66
N TYR A 130 5.82 0.39 -10.62
CA TYR A 130 5.94 -0.65 -11.63
C TYR A 130 6.47 -0.01 -12.91
N ARG A 131 7.75 -0.28 -13.23
CA ARG A 131 8.42 0.30 -14.39
C ARG A 131 9.10 -0.79 -15.20
N GLY A 132 8.57 -1.05 -16.38
CA GLY A 132 9.04 -2.15 -17.22
C GLY A 132 8.93 -3.48 -16.49
N ASP A 133 10.06 -4.18 -16.38
CA ASP A 133 10.20 -5.48 -15.72
C ASP A 133 10.71 -5.37 -14.27
N VAL A 134 10.53 -4.23 -13.61
CA VAL A 134 10.98 -4.01 -12.22
C VAL A 134 9.90 -3.33 -11.39
N ILE A 135 9.69 -3.83 -10.17
CA ILE A 135 8.95 -3.15 -9.10
C ILE A 135 9.95 -2.45 -8.19
N TYR A 136 9.75 -1.16 -7.97
CA TYR A 136 10.48 -0.37 -6.98
C TYR A 136 9.61 -0.23 -5.73
N TYR A 137 10.13 -0.70 -4.61
CA TYR A 137 9.52 -0.53 -3.29
C TYR A 137 10.23 0.62 -2.59
N VAL A 138 9.50 1.68 -2.24
CA VAL A 138 10.07 2.91 -1.70
C VAL A 138 9.31 3.33 -0.45
N CYS A 139 10.02 3.68 0.60
CA CYS A 139 9.45 4.28 1.82
C CYS A 139 10.21 5.55 2.18
N PRO A 140 9.61 6.74 2.04
CA PRO A 140 10.21 8.00 2.46
C PRO A 140 10.53 8.02 3.97
N LEU A 141 11.69 8.56 4.32
CA LEU A 141 12.15 8.75 5.70
C LEU A 141 11.99 10.19 6.21
N ALA A 142 11.70 11.13 5.31
CA ALA A 142 11.57 12.54 5.62
C ALA A 142 10.43 13.15 4.79
N ARG A 143 9.83 14.22 5.30
CA ARG A 143 8.71 14.92 4.65
C ARG A 143 7.57 13.97 4.27
N GLN A 144 7.31 12.94 5.08
CA GLN A 144 6.33 11.90 4.75
C GLN A 144 4.94 12.50 4.44
N GLY A 145 4.54 13.56 5.16
CA GLY A 145 3.24 14.23 4.97
C GLY A 145 3.00 14.85 3.59
N ASP A 146 4.05 15.03 2.78
CA ASP A 146 3.94 15.53 1.41
C ASP A 146 3.56 14.42 0.42
N PHE A 147 3.65 13.16 0.83
CA PHE A 147 3.21 11.99 0.06
C PHE A 147 1.75 11.60 0.37
N TYR A 148 1.05 12.38 1.20
CA TYR A 148 -0.35 12.13 1.57
C TYR A 148 -1.28 12.99 0.74
N VAL A 149 -2.14 12.32 -0.04
CA VAL A 149 -3.15 12.99 -0.87
C VAL A 149 -4.22 13.69 -0.03
N PRO A 150 -4.88 14.73 -0.57
CA PRO A 150 -5.85 15.54 0.17
C PRO A 150 -6.99 14.73 0.81
N GLU A 151 -7.41 13.61 0.22
CA GLU A 151 -8.48 12.75 0.72
C GLU A 151 -8.19 12.22 2.13
N LEU A 152 -6.93 11.86 2.44
CA LEU A 152 -6.57 11.40 3.78
C LEU A 152 -6.66 12.54 4.80
N LYS A 153 -6.20 13.73 4.43
CA LYS A 153 -6.25 14.93 5.28
C LYS A 153 -7.69 15.33 5.60
N GLN A 154 -8.60 15.17 4.65
CA GLN A 154 -10.02 15.44 4.85
C GLN A 154 -10.70 14.36 5.70
N ALA A 155 -10.40 13.09 5.46
CA ALA A 155 -10.96 11.98 6.24
C ALA A 155 -10.57 12.06 7.72
N GLU A 156 -9.33 12.43 8.02
CA GLU A 156 -8.85 12.61 9.40
C GLU A 156 -9.52 13.79 10.12
N ARG A 157 -9.84 14.87 9.40
CA ARG A 157 -10.58 16.02 9.98
C ARG A 157 -12.01 15.62 10.33
N LYS A 158 -12.70 14.97 9.40
CA LYS A 158 -14.07 14.49 9.62
C LYS A 158 -14.16 13.53 10.80
N ALA A 159 -13.22 12.58 10.90
CA ALA A 159 -13.19 11.65 12.02
C ALA A 159 -13.01 12.36 13.38
N LYS A 160 -12.16 13.39 13.44
CA LYS A 160 -11.96 14.18 14.67
C LYS A 160 -13.16 15.04 15.05
N GLU A 161 -13.89 15.56 14.06
CA GLU A 161 -15.13 16.31 14.28
C GLU A 161 -16.22 15.39 14.82
N GLU A 162 -16.36 14.17 14.26
CA GLU A 162 -17.32 13.17 14.72
C GLU A 162 -17.01 12.61 16.12
N GLU A 163 -15.72 12.46 16.48
CA GLU A 163 -15.31 12.04 17.83
C GLU A 163 -15.42 13.18 18.88
N GLY A 164 -15.36 14.44 18.44
CA GLY A 164 -15.39 15.62 19.31
C GLY A 164 -16.80 16.08 19.74
N ASP A 165 -17.86 15.60 19.08
CA ASP A 165 -19.25 16.03 19.33
C ASP A 165 -19.98 15.17 20.38
N GLY A 166 -19.25 14.30 21.09
CA GLY A 166 -19.80 13.45 22.16
C GLY A 166 -19.94 14.11 23.53
N GLN A 167 -19.61 15.39 23.69
CA GLN A 167 -19.59 16.06 24.99
C GLN A 167 -20.16 17.49 24.94
N THR A 168 -21.50 17.58 24.99
CA THR A 168 -22.42 18.51 25.73
C THR A 168 -23.68 18.72 24.90
N ASP A 169 -24.89 18.38 25.38
CA ASP A 169 -25.74 19.35 26.07
C ASP A 169 -26.66 18.70 27.13
N ILE A 170 -26.36 18.93 28.42
CA ILE A 170 -27.39 18.98 29.48
C ILE A 170 -27.42 20.42 29.99
N THR A 171 -28.30 21.23 29.41
CA THR A 171 -28.97 22.39 30.03
C THR A 171 -30.12 22.77 29.08
N GLY A 172 -31.39 22.88 29.44
CA GLY A 172 -32.13 22.78 30.70
C GLY A 172 -33.58 23.19 30.38
N ALA A 173 -34.56 22.69 31.12
CA ALA A 173 -35.92 23.23 31.11
C ALA A 173 -36.61 23.00 32.46
N ASP A 174 -36.70 24.10 33.22
CA ASP A 174 -37.73 24.52 34.17
C ASP A 174 -38.81 23.53 34.65
N SER A 175 -38.89 23.37 35.98
CA SER A 175 -40.13 23.01 36.68
C SER A 175 -40.20 23.75 38.01
N PHE A 176 -41.12 24.71 38.08
CA PHE A 176 -41.53 25.42 39.28
C PHE A 176 -42.45 24.54 40.12
N SER A 177 -42.19 24.40 41.42
CA SER A 177 -43.24 24.22 42.43
C SER A 177 -42.76 24.57 43.84
N ASP A 178 -43.50 25.48 44.47
CA ASP A 178 -43.36 25.95 45.84
C ASP A 178 -43.75 24.87 46.88
N ASN A 179 -43.15 24.97 48.08
CA ASN A 179 -43.80 25.18 49.40
C ASN A 179 -43.09 24.43 50.57
N SER A 180 -42.57 25.20 51.55
CA SER A 180 -42.50 24.99 53.03
C SER A 180 -42.15 23.58 53.61
N SER A 181 -41.29 23.37 54.62
CA SER A 181 -41.17 24.04 55.93
C SER A 181 -40.05 23.42 56.80
N VAL A 182 -39.34 24.29 57.52
CA VAL A 182 -38.85 24.21 58.93
C VAL A 182 -38.53 22.82 59.55
N SER A 183 -37.29 22.62 60.01
CA SER A 183 -36.93 22.62 61.45
C SER A 183 -35.46 22.24 61.71
N TYR A 184 -35.00 22.73 62.87
CA TYR A 184 -33.65 22.84 63.41
C TYR A 184 -32.96 21.51 63.76
N THR A 185 -31.61 21.54 63.80
CA THR A 185 -30.69 21.25 64.94
C THR A 185 -29.34 20.81 64.33
N ASP A 186 -28.29 21.63 64.39
CA ASP A 186 -27.35 21.87 65.48
C ASP A 186 -26.36 20.69 65.73
N ARG A 187 -25.07 21.05 65.72
CA ARG A 187 -23.89 20.32 66.25
C ARG A 187 -23.49 18.99 65.58
N SER A 188 -22.24 18.55 65.59
CA SER A 188 -20.94 19.08 66.04
C SER A 188 -19.85 18.20 65.41
N GLU A 189 -18.66 18.79 65.32
CA GLU A 189 -17.30 18.24 65.24
C GLU A 189 -17.03 16.75 65.55
N SER A 190 -16.02 16.19 64.86
CA SER A 190 -14.82 15.49 65.39
C SER A 190 -14.37 14.38 64.43
N ARG A 191 -13.17 14.41 63.82
CA ARG A 191 -11.91 13.73 64.27
C ARG A 191 -12.10 12.19 64.36
N GLU A 192 -11.31 11.28 63.77
CA GLU A 192 -9.85 11.09 63.85
C GLU A 192 -9.32 10.06 62.79
N THR A 193 -7.99 10.11 62.67
CA THR A 193 -6.95 9.26 62.03
C THR A 193 -6.92 7.74 62.30
N SER A 194 -6.36 6.98 61.33
CA SER A 194 -5.38 5.84 61.42
C SER A 194 -5.75 4.62 60.52
N MET A 195 -4.91 4.19 59.55
CA MET A 195 -3.85 3.13 59.58
C MET A 195 -4.35 1.75 60.06
N ALA A 196 -4.09 0.56 59.48
CA ALA A 196 -3.01 0.00 58.63
C ALA A 196 -3.48 -1.38 58.01
N PRO A 197 -2.64 -2.11 57.23
CA PRO A 197 -3.02 -3.32 56.49
C PRO A 197 -2.74 -4.64 57.24
N SER A 198 -3.48 -5.71 56.90
CA SER A 198 -3.32 -7.05 57.49
C SER A 198 -2.64 -8.04 56.55
N VAL A 199 -1.73 -8.81 57.15
CA VAL A 199 -0.80 -9.81 56.62
C VAL A 199 -1.48 -11.19 56.51
N ALA A 200 -1.09 -12.03 55.53
CA ALA A 200 -1.44 -13.45 55.48
C ALA A 200 -0.18 -14.35 55.49
N PRO A 201 -0.21 -15.57 56.08
CA PRO A 201 0.99 -16.36 56.37
C PRO A 201 1.16 -17.65 55.54
N PHE A 202 2.44 -18.03 55.38
CA PHE A 202 3.09 -19.37 55.37
C PHE A 202 2.65 -20.57 54.49
N LEU A 203 3.55 -20.91 53.56
CA LEU A 203 4.24 -22.21 53.29
C LEU A 203 3.68 -23.55 53.84
N SER A 204 3.58 -24.56 52.94
CA SER A 204 4.07 -25.93 53.19
C SER A 204 4.35 -26.71 51.88
N LYS A 205 5.29 -27.66 51.96
CA LYS A 205 5.95 -28.45 50.90
C LYS A 205 5.59 -29.95 51.03
N ARG A 206 5.47 -30.69 49.90
CA ARG A 206 5.68 -32.17 49.68
C ARG A 206 5.35 -32.45 48.18
N GLU A 207 6.24 -32.89 47.27
CA GLU A 207 6.88 -34.23 47.07
C GLU A 207 5.84 -35.38 47.16
N SER A 208 5.64 -36.33 46.22
CA SER A 208 6.40 -36.86 45.07
C SER A 208 5.57 -37.91 44.28
N GLU A 209 6.09 -38.36 43.12
CA GLU A 209 5.81 -39.63 42.35
C GLU A 209 4.59 -39.69 41.41
N ASP A 210 4.53 -40.47 40.32
CA ASP A 210 5.43 -41.05 39.30
C ASP A 210 4.47 -41.84 38.36
N SER A 211 4.66 -41.85 37.03
CA SER A 211 4.19 -42.95 36.14
C SER A 211 4.50 -42.66 34.66
N ASP A 212 5.50 -43.39 34.18
CA ASP A 212 5.77 -43.70 32.78
C ASP A 212 4.64 -44.51 32.12
N SER A 213 4.41 -44.29 30.82
CA SER A 213 3.94 -45.33 29.89
C SER A 213 4.38 -45.01 28.45
N LYS A 214 5.30 -45.84 27.95
CA LYS A 214 5.70 -45.98 26.54
C LYS A 214 4.66 -46.80 25.77
N SER A 215 4.40 -46.45 24.52
CA SER A 215 4.19 -47.44 23.45
C SER A 215 4.57 -46.87 22.08
N ASP A 216 5.02 -47.80 21.23
CA ASP A 216 5.79 -47.63 20.02
C ASP A 216 4.96 -47.40 18.73
N ARG A 217 5.58 -46.64 17.81
CA ARG A 217 5.77 -46.87 16.35
C ARG A 217 4.58 -47.01 15.36
N SER A 218 4.67 -46.06 14.40
CA SER A 218 4.61 -46.21 12.93
C SER A 218 3.29 -46.45 12.20
N GLU A 219 2.82 -45.45 11.46
CA GLU A 219 2.21 -45.60 10.13
C GLU A 219 2.44 -44.29 9.33
N SER A 220 3.17 -44.38 8.21
CA SER A 220 3.24 -43.38 7.15
C SER A 220 2.02 -43.54 6.24
N MET A 221 1.39 -42.43 5.78
CA MET A 221 0.81 -42.25 4.43
C MET A 221 0.18 -40.84 4.29
N ALA A 222 0.74 -40.09 3.36
CA ALA A 222 0.12 -39.23 2.35
C ALA A 222 -1.09 -38.30 2.66
N SER A 223 -0.92 -37.07 2.16
CA SER A 223 -1.91 -36.28 1.39
C SER A 223 -2.94 -35.41 2.12
N GLY A 224 -3.08 -34.18 1.62
CA GLY A 224 -4.31 -33.40 1.70
C GLY A 224 -4.16 -31.99 2.25
N SER A 225 -3.37 -31.14 1.59
CA SER A 225 -3.50 -29.69 1.72
C SER A 225 -4.90 -29.26 1.30
N SER A 226 -5.69 -28.74 2.23
CA SER A 226 -6.95 -28.05 1.94
C SER A 226 -6.62 -26.70 1.31
N PHE A 227 -6.71 -26.63 -0.01
CA PHE A 227 -6.75 -25.39 -0.77
C PHE A 227 -8.17 -25.33 -1.37
N GLU A 228 -8.88 -24.22 -1.12
CA GLU A 228 -10.13 -23.93 -1.81
C GLU A 228 -9.81 -23.62 -3.27
N GLU A 229 -10.32 -24.45 -4.16
CA GLU A 229 -10.25 -24.33 -5.60
C GLU A 229 -10.88 -23.00 -6.04
N LEU A 230 -10.11 -22.13 -6.68
CA LEU A 230 -10.66 -21.05 -7.50
C LEU A 230 -11.12 -21.69 -8.81
N ASP A 231 -12.42 -21.95 -8.89
CA ASP A 231 -13.09 -22.48 -10.07
C ASP A 231 -13.02 -21.44 -11.21
N LEU A 232 -12.15 -21.70 -12.17
CA LEU A 232 -12.08 -20.96 -13.44
C LEU A 232 -12.72 -21.87 -14.49
N GLU A 233 -14.05 -21.80 -14.61
CA GLU A 233 -14.76 -22.36 -15.75
C GLU A 233 -14.29 -21.65 -17.02
N GLY A 234 -13.53 -22.38 -17.83
CA GLY A 234 -13.19 -22.00 -19.18
C GLY A 234 -14.42 -22.16 -20.07
N HIS A 235 -14.98 -21.03 -20.51
CA HIS A 235 -15.64 -21.00 -21.81
C HIS A 235 -14.55 -20.81 -22.86
N ASP A 236 -14.26 -21.92 -23.54
CA ASP A 236 -13.51 -21.98 -24.79
C ASP A 236 -14.40 -21.44 -25.92
N ASP A 237 -14.36 -20.11 -26.09
CA ASP A 237 -14.78 -19.47 -27.33
C ASP A 237 -13.58 -18.65 -27.80
N GLY A 238 -12.88 -19.17 -28.81
CA GLY A 238 -11.57 -18.66 -29.20
C GLY A 238 -11.57 -17.19 -29.64
N GLU A 239 -10.88 -16.35 -28.86
CA GLU A 239 -10.15 -15.19 -29.39
C GLU A 239 -8.76 -15.10 -28.74
N ARG A 240 -7.75 -15.29 -29.58
CA ARG A 240 -6.33 -15.25 -29.26
C ARG A 240 -5.88 -13.81 -29.06
N LEU A 241 -5.92 -13.28 -27.83
CA LEU A 241 -5.29 -12.00 -27.49
C LEU A 241 -3.83 -12.22 -27.10
N GLY A 242 -2.95 -12.12 -28.10
CA GLY A 242 -1.51 -12.17 -27.92
C GLY A 242 -1.00 -10.89 -27.25
N LEU A 243 -0.42 -11.04 -26.06
CA LEU A 243 0.53 -10.06 -25.54
C LEU A 243 1.83 -10.25 -26.34
N SER A 244 1.95 -9.53 -27.47
CA SER A 244 3.16 -9.56 -28.29
C SER A 244 4.29 -8.80 -27.59
N GLN A 245 5.36 -9.55 -27.30
CA GLN A 245 6.72 -9.03 -27.27
C GLN A 245 6.96 -8.14 -28.49
N GLN A 246 7.16 -6.85 -28.30
CA GLN A 246 7.77 -6.01 -29.32
C GLN A 246 8.54 -4.88 -28.65
N ASN A 247 9.75 -5.20 -28.20
CA ASN A 247 10.82 -4.23 -28.02
C ASN A 247 12.17 -4.95 -27.99
N SER A 248 12.67 -5.32 -29.18
CA SER A 248 14.11 -5.54 -29.40
C SER A 248 14.59 -5.46 -30.86
N GLU A 249 13.74 -5.10 -31.84
CA GLU A 249 14.18 -4.96 -33.24
C GLU A 249 13.74 -3.64 -33.87
N LEU A 250 14.31 -2.53 -33.40
CA LEU A 250 14.27 -1.23 -34.10
C LEU A 250 15.57 -0.45 -33.85
N ARG A 251 16.71 -1.12 -34.01
CA ARG A 251 18.03 -0.48 -34.20
C ARG A 251 18.92 -1.35 -35.07
N LYS A 252 18.54 -1.51 -36.34
CA LYS A 252 19.45 -1.86 -37.46
C LYS A 252 18.65 -1.79 -38.74
N GLU A 253 18.64 -0.62 -39.37
CA GLU A 253 18.74 -0.44 -40.81
C GLU A 253 18.53 1.06 -41.14
N GLN A 254 19.63 1.80 -41.06
CA GLN A 254 19.84 2.92 -41.96
C GLN A 254 21.33 2.98 -42.26
N ASP A 255 21.78 2.04 -43.08
CA ASP A 255 23.01 2.19 -43.85
C ASP A 255 22.87 1.37 -45.14
N HIS A 256 22.58 2.06 -46.24
CA HIS A 256 22.60 1.47 -47.58
C HIS A 256 24.03 1.61 -48.13
N PRO A 257 24.71 0.51 -48.50
CA PRO A 257 25.69 0.56 -49.57
C PRO A 257 25.13 -0.16 -50.81
N ALA A 258 24.99 0.60 -51.89
CA ALA A 258 24.70 0.07 -53.20
C ALA A 258 25.85 -0.82 -53.69
N GLY A 259 25.51 -2.00 -54.20
CA GLY A 259 26.39 -2.87 -54.99
C GLY A 259 25.67 -3.38 -56.24
N PRO A 260 26.35 -4.10 -57.13
CA PRO A 260 27.22 -3.52 -58.14
C PRO A 260 26.70 -3.79 -59.57
N LYS A 261 27.08 -2.94 -60.53
CA LYS A 261 27.01 -3.28 -61.96
C LYS A 261 28.29 -2.83 -62.68
N LYS A 262 28.97 -3.81 -63.27
CA LYS A 262 29.85 -3.70 -64.45
C LYS A 262 29.28 -4.70 -65.48
N PRO A 263 29.67 -4.70 -66.77
CA PRO A 263 30.66 -3.87 -67.46
C PRO A 263 30.16 -3.29 -68.81
N SER A 264 30.92 -2.37 -69.42
CA SER A 264 31.34 -2.45 -70.85
C SER A 264 32.02 -1.16 -71.30
N ASP A 265 33.04 -1.36 -72.14
CA ASP A 265 33.94 -0.41 -72.76
C ASP A 265 33.27 0.73 -73.54
N ILE A 266 33.96 1.86 -73.68
CA ILE A 266 34.43 2.45 -74.96
C ILE A 266 35.06 3.83 -74.70
N SER A 267 36.16 4.06 -75.42
CA SER A 267 36.98 5.26 -75.64
C SER A 267 36.18 6.58 -75.74
N THR A 268 36.73 7.78 -75.53
CA THR A 268 37.81 8.45 -76.28
C THR A 268 37.94 9.87 -75.70
N GLU A 269 39.16 10.46 -75.67
CA GLU A 269 39.46 11.92 -75.90
C GLU A 269 38.76 13.00 -75.02
N GLU A 270 39.28 14.19 -74.72
CA GLU A 270 40.55 14.90 -74.84
C GLU A 270 40.39 16.19 -73.99
N GLU A 271 41.52 16.75 -73.55
CA GLU A 271 41.81 18.21 -73.49
C GLU A 271 40.96 19.19 -72.63
N GLN A 272 41.52 19.67 -71.51
CA GLN A 272 42.09 21.03 -71.27
C GLN A 272 42.25 21.30 -69.76
#